data_AF-A0AAU4TMW3-F1
#
_entry.id   AF-A0AAU4TMW3-F1
#
_cell.length_a   1.000
_cell.length_b   1.000
_cell.length_c   1.000
_cell.angle_alpha   90.00
_cell.angle_beta   90.00
_cell.angle_gamma   90.00
#
_symmetry.space_group_name_H-M   'P 1'
#
loop_
_entity.id
_entity.type
_entity.pdbx_description
1 polymer ?
#
loop_
_entity_poly.entity_id
_entity_poly.type
_entity_poly.pdbx_seq_one_letter_code
_entity_poly.pdbx_strand_id
1 'polypeptide(L)'
;MNAQRAIEVLTGLKEEADRRGVELRPPGELASWKGRVRSTLIRALGKDHHLLTDFEKVRYSLMAFTNGTPDSSFERAFLGGLRKAGGIIEAAVFELQEAGTSDDAVDETAIDPDLWSHVQKHVQNEDWQTVASQTAIYVEDCVRRWCGNPRGNNGQALVGKGLFAAVFATDAQYRLGKEPGEWEGWRGLGMGFAQALSNVDRHNIQKRDDAKRYAFGVLGLGSLILSQLRHQHGEELHDK
;
A
#
# COMPACT_ATOMS: atom_id res chain seq x y z
N MET A 1 -9.65 -9.15 2.13
CA MET A 1 -9.46 -9.59 3.54
C MET A 1 -8.23 -8.85 4.04
N ASN A 2 -8.22 -8.30 5.27
CA ASN A 2 -7.03 -7.64 5.81
C ASN A 2 -5.95 -8.70 6.14
N ALA A 3 -4.67 -8.40 5.87
CA ALA A 3 -3.52 -9.26 6.14
C ALA A 3 -3.45 -9.74 7.61
N GLN A 4 -3.70 -8.86 8.58
CA GLN A 4 -3.69 -9.23 10.00
C GLN A 4 -4.74 -10.31 10.30
N ARG A 5 -5.93 -10.17 9.72
CA ARG A 5 -7.00 -11.16 9.86
C ARG A 5 -6.66 -12.48 9.17
N ALA A 6 -5.96 -12.43 8.04
CA ALA A 6 -5.49 -13.61 7.33
C ALA A 6 -4.48 -14.39 8.18
N ILE A 7 -3.50 -13.69 8.77
CA ILE A 7 -2.48 -14.25 9.67
C ILE A 7 -3.15 -14.94 10.85
N GLU A 8 -4.05 -14.26 11.57
CA GLU A 8 -4.79 -14.86 12.70
C GLU A 8 -5.49 -16.16 12.33
N VAL A 9 -6.21 -16.16 11.19
CA VAL A 9 -6.96 -17.34 10.73
C VAL A 9 -6.02 -18.47 10.34
N LEU A 10 -4.94 -18.18 9.62
CA LEU A 10 -3.96 -19.17 9.19
C LEU A 10 -3.22 -19.79 10.38
N THR A 11 -2.78 -18.97 11.33
CA THR A 11 -2.15 -19.43 12.58
C THR A 11 -3.10 -20.33 13.37
N GLY A 12 -4.36 -19.92 13.55
CA GLY A 12 -5.36 -20.75 14.22
C GLY A 12 -5.65 -22.08 13.52
N LEU A 13 -5.69 -22.09 12.18
CA LEU A 13 -5.88 -23.31 11.39
C LEU A 13 -4.68 -24.26 11.47
N LYS A 14 -3.46 -23.73 11.59
CA LYS A 14 -2.26 -24.52 11.86
C LYS A 14 -2.30 -25.11 13.26
N GLU A 15 -2.61 -24.32 14.28
CA GLU A 15 -2.75 -24.80 15.66
C GLU A 15 -3.83 -25.87 15.80
N GLU A 16 -4.95 -25.74 15.06
CA GLU A 16 -5.98 -26.78 14.98
C GLU A 16 -5.39 -28.08 14.43
N ALA A 17 -4.58 -28.02 13.35
CA ALA A 17 -3.95 -29.17 12.75
C ALA A 17 -2.93 -29.85 13.67
N ASP A 18 -2.08 -29.06 14.35
CA ASP A 18 -1.08 -29.55 15.30
C ASP A 18 -1.74 -30.22 16.51
N ARG A 19 -2.86 -29.68 16.99
CA ARG A 19 -3.59 -30.20 18.15
C ARG A 19 -4.36 -31.48 17.82
N ARG A 20 -5.11 -31.49 16.72
CA ARG A 20 -5.99 -32.62 16.35
C ARG A 20 -5.22 -33.77 15.72
N GLY A 21 -4.13 -33.50 15.00
CA GLY A 21 -3.30 -34.53 14.37
C GLY A 21 -4.13 -35.56 13.61
N VAL A 22 -4.01 -36.83 13.97
CA VAL A 22 -4.71 -37.96 13.33
C VAL A 22 -6.23 -37.83 13.36
N GLU A 23 -6.81 -37.12 14.33
CA GLU A 23 -8.27 -36.94 14.44
C GLU A 23 -8.87 -36.09 13.31
N LEU A 24 -8.04 -35.37 12.54
CA LEU A 24 -8.48 -34.66 11.32
C LEU A 24 -8.61 -35.59 10.11
N ARG A 25 -8.14 -36.84 10.20
CA ARG A 25 -8.17 -37.80 9.09
C ARG A 25 -9.55 -38.08 8.48
N PRO A 26 -10.67 -38.14 9.25
CA PRO A 26 -11.98 -38.40 8.67
C PRO A 26 -12.25 -37.47 7.47
N PRO A 27 -12.73 -37.99 6.32
CA PRO A 27 -12.77 -37.22 5.07
C PRO A 27 -13.50 -35.88 5.16
N GLY A 28 -14.59 -35.79 5.93
CA GLY A 28 -15.33 -34.54 6.14
C GLY A 28 -14.54 -33.48 6.92
N GLU A 29 -13.84 -33.90 7.97
CA GLU A 29 -13.01 -33.03 8.80
C GLU A 29 -11.81 -32.49 8.01
N LEU A 30 -11.10 -33.39 7.31
CA LEU A 30 -9.98 -33.01 6.46
C LEU A 30 -10.41 -32.07 5.33
N ALA A 31 -11.53 -32.36 4.66
CA ALA A 31 -12.03 -31.53 3.57
C ALA A 31 -12.44 -30.13 4.06
N SER A 32 -13.12 -30.05 5.20
CA SER A 32 -13.52 -28.79 5.83
C SER A 32 -12.30 -27.93 6.19
N TRP A 33 -11.31 -28.53 6.85
CA TRP A 33 -10.07 -27.84 7.21
C TRP A 33 -9.30 -27.38 5.96
N LYS A 34 -9.11 -28.25 4.96
CA LYS A 34 -8.45 -27.88 3.69
C LYS A 34 -9.18 -26.75 2.97
N GLY A 35 -10.51 -26.78 2.94
CA GLY A 35 -11.34 -25.75 2.33
C GLY A 35 -11.17 -24.38 3.00
N ARG A 36 -11.11 -24.36 4.33
CA ARG A 36 -10.86 -23.13 5.10
C ARG A 36 -9.46 -22.56 4.81
N VAL A 37 -8.42 -23.38 4.86
CA VAL A 37 -7.04 -22.95 4.54
C VAL A 37 -6.98 -22.41 3.11
N ARG A 38 -7.49 -23.16 2.14
CA ARG A 38 -7.51 -22.78 0.73
C ARG A 38 -8.23 -21.44 0.49
N SER A 39 -9.42 -21.27 1.06
CA SER A 39 -10.19 -20.03 0.95
C SER A 39 -9.42 -18.83 1.51
N THR A 40 -8.76 -19.01 2.65
CA THR A 40 -7.94 -17.96 3.26
C THR A 40 -6.74 -17.61 2.39
N LEU A 41 -6.00 -18.61 1.87
CA LEU A 41 -4.87 -18.39 0.96
C LEU A 41 -5.29 -17.66 -0.32
N ILE A 42 -6.38 -18.07 -0.98
CA ILE A 42 -6.90 -17.39 -2.18
C ILE A 42 -7.22 -15.91 -1.89
N ARG A 43 -7.88 -15.64 -0.76
CA ARG A 43 -8.31 -14.28 -0.41
C ARG A 43 -7.18 -13.37 0.05
N ALA A 44 -6.09 -13.95 0.55
CA ALA A 44 -4.94 -13.21 1.09
C ALA A 44 -3.84 -13.01 0.05
N LEU A 45 -3.50 -14.05 -0.72
CA LEU A 45 -2.36 -14.07 -1.65
C LEU A 45 -2.77 -14.09 -3.12
N GLY A 46 -4.04 -14.39 -3.41
CA GLY A 46 -4.54 -14.54 -4.78
C GLY A 46 -4.60 -15.99 -5.26
N LYS A 47 -5.43 -16.22 -6.28
CA LYS A 47 -5.72 -17.55 -6.83
C LYS A 47 -4.56 -18.21 -7.59
N ASP A 48 -3.60 -17.41 -8.06
CA ASP A 48 -2.48 -17.86 -8.89
C ASP A 48 -1.18 -17.96 -8.08
N HIS A 49 -1.26 -17.83 -6.74
CA HIS A 49 -0.08 -17.81 -5.88
C HIS A 49 0.59 -19.19 -5.77
N HIS A 50 1.93 -19.20 -5.72
CA HIS A 50 2.70 -20.45 -5.69
C HIS A 50 2.45 -21.27 -4.42
N LEU A 51 2.34 -20.62 -3.25
CA LEU A 51 2.03 -21.30 -1.98
C LEU A 51 0.65 -21.99 -1.98
N LEU A 52 -0.34 -21.40 -2.66
CA LEU A 52 -1.65 -22.04 -2.84
C LEU A 52 -1.51 -23.30 -3.70
N THR A 53 -0.78 -23.21 -4.81
CA THR A 53 -0.51 -24.32 -5.71
C THR A 53 0.19 -25.47 -4.97
N ASP A 54 1.16 -25.15 -4.11
CA ASP A 54 1.88 -26.16 -3.32
C ASP A 54 1.01 -26.78 -2.23
N PHE A 55 0.14 -25.99 -1.60
CA PHE A 55 -0.83 -26.50 -0.62
C PHE A 55 -1.80 -27.51 -1.25
N GLU A 56 -2.31 -27.21 -2.43
CA GLU A 56 -3.23 -28.09 -3.15
C GLU A 56 -2.59 -29.43 -3.53
N LYS A 57 -1.27 -29.45 -3.76
CA LYS A 57 -0.49 -30.66 -4.08
C LYS A 57 -0.14 -31.52 -2.86
N VAL A 58 -0.43 -31.08 -1.63
CA VAL A 58 -0.10 -31.87 -0.43
C VAL A 58 -0.90 -33.18 -0.41
N ARG A 59 -0.17 -34.28 -0.22
CA ARG A 59 -0.70 -35.63 -0.12
C ARG A 59 -0.81 -36.05 1.34
N TYR A 60 -1.94 -36.68 1.66
CA TYR A 60 -2.29 -37.12 3.03
C TYR A 60 -2.43 -38.65 3.13
N SER A 61 -2.06 -39.38 2.07
CA SER A 61 -2.13 -40.83 2.00
C SER A 61 -0.99 -41.36 1.11
N LEU A 62 -0.75 -42.68 1.19
CA LEU A 62 0.22 -43.38 0.35
C LEU A 62 -0.25 -43.42 -1.11
N MET A 63 0.69 -43.31 -2.04
CA MET A 63 0.43 -43.39 -3.49
C MET A 63 0.55 -44.80 -4.04
N ALA A 64 1.25 -45.68 -3.32
CA ALA A 64 1.43 -47.08 -3.64
C ALA A 64 1.47 -47.85 -2.32
N PHE A 65 0.67 -48.92 -2.24
CA PHE A 65 0.60 -49.80 -1.08
C PHE A 65 0.22 -51.20 -1.54
N THR A 66 0.44 -52.18 -0.67
CA THR A 66 0.07 -53.59 -0.89
C THR A 66 -0.83 -54.06 0.24
N ASN A 67 -1.39 -55.26 0.12
CA ASN A 67 -2.18 -55.86 1.20
C ASN A 67 -1.40 -56.07 2.51
N GLY A 68 -0.06 -56.10 2.45
CA GLY A 68 0.80 -56.20 3.63
C GLY A 68 1.19 -54.85 4.26
N THR A 69 0.74 -53.72 3.69
CA THR A 69 1.08 -52.39 4.21
C THR A 69 0.29 -52.11 5.49
N PRO A 70 0.97 -51.87 6.64
CA PRO A 70 0.27 -51.67 7.91
C PRO A 70 -0.38 -50.28 7.98
N ASP A 71 -1.48 -50.16 8.72
CA ASP A 71 -2.23 -48.91 8.93
C ASP A 71 -1.36 -47.76 9.48
N SER A 72 -0.37 -48.10 10.30
CA SER A 72 0.62 -47.15 10.83
C SER A 72 1.42 -46.43 9.73
N SER A 73 1.56 -47.03 8.54
CA SER A 73 2.19 -46.39 7.38
C SER A 73 1.30 -45.31 6.78
N PHE A 74 -0.01 -45.55 6.70
CA PHE A 74 -0.97 -44.53 6.27
C PHE A 74 -1.01 -43.40 7.29
N GLU A 75 -0.99 -43.71 8.59
CA GLU A 75 -0.99 -42.70 9.67
C GLU A 75 0.23 -41.79 9.59
N ARG A 76 1.40 -42.39 9.39
CA ARG A 76 2.63 -41.63 9.17
C ARG A 76 2.56 -40.75 7.91
N ALA A 77 1.98 -41.25 6.82
CA ALA A 77 1.78 -40.46 5.60
C ALA A 77 0.82 -39.29 5.83
N PHE A 78 -0.27 -39.52 6.57
CA PHE A 78 -1.25 -38.49 6.92
C PHE A 78 -0.62 -37.38 7.77
N LEU A 79 0.07 -37.74 8.85
CA LEU A 79 0.80 -36.79 9.70
C LEU A 79 1.91 -36.06 8.92
N GLY A 80 2.57 -36.75 7.99
CA GLY A 80 3.52 -36.13 7.07
C GLY A 80 2.87 -35.06 6.18
N GLY A 81 1.68 -35.35 5.65
CA GLY A 81 0.87 -34.40 4.90
C GLY A 81 0.49 -33.17 5.73
N LEU A 82 0.00 -33.38 6.96
CA LEU A 82 -0.32 -32.27 7.87
C LEU A 82 0.90 -31.40 8.18
N ARG A 83 2.06 -31.99 8.48
CA ARG A 83 3.29 -31.22 8.70
C ARG A 83 3.70 -30.39 7.48
N LYS A 84 3.61 -30.98 6.27
CA LYS A 84 3.94 -30.26 5.03
C LYS A 84 2.98 -29.09 4.81
N ALA A 85 1.68 -29.30 5.02
CA ALA A 85 0.69 -28.25 4.92
C ALA A 85 0.89 -27.16 5.98
N GLY A 86 1.25 -27.54 7.22
CA GLY A 86 1.62 -26.62 8.29
C GLY A 86 2.79 -25.73 7.90
N GLY A 87 3.85 -26.29 7.31
CA GLY A 87 4.99 -25.49 6.81
C GLY A 87 4.61 -24.51 5.68
N ILE A 88 3.67 -24.87 4.81
CA ILE A 88 3.15 -23.95 3.79
C ILE A 88 2.32 -22.83 4.42
N ILE A 89 1.52 -23.15 5.44
CA ILE A 89 0.77 -22.16 6.21
C ILE A 89 1.72 -21.20 6.94
N GLU A 90 2.80 -21.71 7.55
CA GLU A 90 3.85 -20.88 8.16
C GLU A 90 4.52 -19.97 7.13
N ALA A 91 4.88 -20.49 5.96
CA ALA A 91 5.44 -19.68 4.87
C ALA A 91 4.46 -18.59 4.40
N ALA A 92 3.18 -18.90 4.30
CA ALA A 92 2.15 -17.92 3.95
C ALA A 92 1.95 -16.86 5.05
N VAL A 93 2.01 -17.26 6.33
CA VAL A 93 1.98 -16.32 7.46
C VAL A 93 3.21 -15.42 7.42
N PHE A 94 4.40 -15.98 7.21
CA PHE A 94 5.62 -15.20 7.06
C PHE A 94 5.52 -14.24 5.88
N GLU A 95 5.07 -14.69 4.72
CA GLU A 95 4.92 -13.82 3.54
C GLU A 95 3.86 -12.73 3.77
N LEU A 96 2.77 -13.02 4.47
CA LEU A 96 1.76 -12.02 4.84
C LEU A 96 2.25 -11.08 5.95
N GLN A 97 3.15 -11.54 6.81
CA GLN A 97 3.85 -10.71 7.78
C GLN A 97 4.86 -9.83 7.05
N GLU A 98 5.59 -10.35 6.06
CA GLU A 98 6.54 -9.60 5.24
C GLU A 98 5.86 -8.65 4.25
N ALA A 99 4.68 -8.99 3.75
CA ALA A 99 3.81 -8.11 2.97
C ALA A 99 2.99 -7.17 3.85
N GLY A 100 2.83 -7.50 5.14
CA GLY A 100 2.24 -6.66 6.18
C GLY A 100 3.25 -5.73 6.86
N THR A 101 4.53 -6.10 6.84
CA THR A 101 5.72 -5.26 7.13
C THR A 101 6.25 -4.64 5.84
N SER A 102 5.75 -5.01 4.66
CA SER A 102 5.69 -4.14 3.47
C SER A 102 4.63 -3.06 3.70
N ASP A 103 4.84 -2.38 4.81
CA ASP A 103 4.49 -1.01 5.03
C ASP A 103 5.35 -0.20 4.06
N ASP A 104 5.04 -0.26 2.76
CA ASP A 104 5.60 0.59 1.70
C ASP A 104 7.12 0.81 1.80
N ALA A 105 7.92 -0.04 1.14
CA ALA A 105 9.01 0.58 0.39
C ALA A 105 8.30 1.46 -0.64
N VAL A 106 7.97 2.70 -0.24
CA VAL A 106 7.83 3.81 -1.16
C VAL A 106 9.01 3.61 -2.08
N ASP A 107 8.74 3.34 -3.35
CA ASP A 107 9.81 3.46 -4.30
C ASP A 107 10.24 4.91 -4.18
N GLU A 108 11.31 5.17 -3.42
CA GLU A 108 11.77 6.52 -3.09
C GLU A 108 12.07 7.26 -4.40
N THR A 109 12.36 6.52 -5.47
CA THR A 109 12.57 7.03 -6.82
C THR A 109 11.28 7.45 -7.54
N ALA A 110 10.11 7.02 -7.06
CA ALA A 110 8.80 7.42 -7.57
C ALA A 110 8.26 8.71 -6.91
N ILE A 111 8.90 9.20 -5.85
CA ILE A 111 8.60 10.49 -5.23
C ILE A 111 9.63 11.53 -5.69
N ASP A 112 9.20 12.78 -5.87
CA ASP A 112 10.09 13.91 -6.11
C ASP A 112 11.23 13.89 -5.06
N PRO A 113 12.51 13.82 -5.47
CA PRO A 113 13.61 13.58 -4.54
C PRO A 113 13.75 14.64 -3.44
N ASP A 114 13.45 15.90 -3.75
CA ASP A 114 13.57 17.00 -2.79
C ASP A 114 12.41 16.97 -1.79
N LEU A 115 11.20 16.66 -2.28
CA LEU A 115 10.05 16.41 -1.42
C LEU A 115 10.30 15.20 -0.51
N TRP A 116 10.86 14.10 -1.03
CA TRP A 116 11.19 12.92 -0.23
C TRP A 116 12.19 13.28 0.87
N SER A 117 13.28 13.97 0.53
CA SER A 117 14.27 14.43 1.50
C SER A 117 13.67 15.30 2.61
N HIS A 118 12.61 16.06 2.31
CA HIS A 118 11.91 16.90 3.29
C HIS A 118 11.09 16.08 4.29
N VAL A 119 10.45 14.98 3.86
CA VAL A 119 9.50 14.22 4.68
C VAL A 119 10.05 12.90 5.23
N GLN A 120 11.18 12.40 4.72
CA GLN A 120 11.68 11.03 4.98
C GLN A 120 11.78 10.73 6.48
N LYS A 121 12.24 11.68 7.30
CA LYS A 121 12.34 11.49 8.76
C LYS A 121 10.98 11.26 9.40
N HIS A 122 9.93 11.94 8.95
CA HIS A 122 8.57 11.75 9.46
C HIS A 122 7.99 10.42 9.00
N VAL A 123 8.31 9.98 7.78
CA VAL A 123 7.94 8.64 7.29
C VAL A 123 8.60 7.55 8.15
N GLN A 124 9.90 7.68 8.43
CA GLN A 124 10.64 6.72 9.26
C GLN A 124 10.15 6.66 10.71
N ASN A 125 9.66 7.79 11.23
CA ASN A 125 9.08 7.86 12.58
C ASN A 125 7.60 7.48 12.62
N GLU A 126 7.01 7.10 11.49
CA GLU A 126 5.56 6.83 11.35
C GLU A 126 4.67 8.02 11.74
N ASP A 127 5.19 9.25 11.62
CA ASP A 127 4.48 10.49 11.90
C ASP A 127 3.56 10.88 10.72
N TRP A 128 2.63 9.98 10.35
CA TRP A 128 1.86 10.06 9.10
C TRP A 128 1.08 11.37 8.91
N GLN A 129 0.62 11.98 10.01
CA GLN A 129 -0.02 13.29 9.96
C GLN A 129 0.95 14.39 9.52
N THR A 130 2.13 14.41 10.13
CA THR A 130 3.20 15.35 9.80
C THR A 130 3.69 15.14 8.37
N VAL A 131 3.73 13.89 7.88
CA VAL A 131 4.03 13.61 6.47
C VAL A 131 3.05 14.33 5.54
N ALA A 132 1.74 14.18 5.76
CA ALA A 132 0.73 14.81 4.93
C ALA A 132 0.82 16.35 4.95
N SER A 133 0.99 16.93 6.14
CA SER A 133 1.05 18.38 6.30
C SER A 133 2.32 19.00 5.72
N GLN A 134 3.48 18.40 6.01
CA GLN A 134 4.77 18.85 5.49
C GLN A 134 4.81 18.73 3.96
N THR A 135 4.15 17.73 3.38
CA THR A 135 4.01 17.62 1.92
C THR A 135 3.25 18.82 1.35
N ALA A 136 2.09 19.15 1.90
CA ALA A 136 1.28 20.27 1.40
C ALA A 136 2.02 21.61 1.51
N ILE A 137 2.68 21.84 2.64
CA ILE A 137 3.50 23.03 2.89
C ILE A 137 4.67 23.11 1.90
N TYR A 138 5.39 22.00 1.71
CA TYR A 138 6.55 21.94 0.83
C TYR A 138 6.17 22.20 -0.63
N VAL A 139 5.10 21.58 -1.11
CA VAL A 139 4.61 21.77 -2.49
C VAL A 139 4.17 23.22 -2.72
N GLU A 140 3.45 23.83 -1.78
CA GLU A 140 3.07 25.24 -1.87
C GLU A 140 4.31 26.15 -1.93
N ASP A 141 5.29 25.91 -1.06
CA ASP A 141 6.52 26.70 -1.04
C ASP A 141 7.32 26.57 -2.35
N CYS A 142 7.44 25.35 -2.89
CA CYS A 142 8.11 25.12 -4.17
C CYS A 142 7.41 25.85 -5.31
N VAL A 143 6.09 25.68 -5.45
CA VAL A 143 5.31 26.36 -6.51
C VAL A 143 5.45 27.88 -6.38
N ARG A 144 5.41 28.41 -5.16
CA ARG A 144 5.57 29.84 -4.93
C ARG A 144 6.98 30.32 -5.31
N ARG A 145 8.03 29.59 -4.92
CA ARG A 145 9.43 29.96 -5.24
C ARG A 145 9.69 29.86 -6.74
N TRP A 146 9.39 28.71 -7.34
CA TRP A 146 9.67 28.43 -8.75
C TRP A 146 8.90 29.35 -9.69
N CYS A 147 7.66 29.70 -9.36
CA CYS A 147 6.82 30.56 -10.20
C CYS A 147 6.90 32.06 -9.85
N GLY A 148 7.97 32.50 -9.17
CA GLY A 148 8.29 33.92 -9.01
C GLY A 148 7.49 34.66 -7.93
N ASN A 149 7.00 33.96 -6.90
CA ASN A 149 6.21 34.52 -5.79
C ASN A 149 4.99 35.34 -6.26
N PRO A 150 4.02 34.71 -6.94
CA PRO A 150 2.88 35.43 -7.49
C PRO A 150 2.09 36.13 -6.38
N ARG A 151 1.61 37.35 -6.67
CA ARG A 151 0.91 38.23 -5.73
C ARG A 151 -0.51 38.52 -6.18
N GLY A 152 -1.41 38.64 -5.22
CA GLY A 152 -2.78 39.07 -5.48
C GLY A 152 -2.88 40.58 -5.72
N ASN A 153 -4.08 41.03 -6.08
CA ASN A 153 -4.37 42.46 -6.33
C ASN A 153 -4.09 43.37 -5.13
N ASN A 154 -4.06 42.81 -3.91
CA ASN A 154 -3.73 43.50 -2.67
C ASN A 154 -2.21 43.54 -2.39
N GLY A 155 -1.37 43.07 -3.31
CA GLY A 155 0.09 43.01 -3.16
C GLY A 155 0.60 41.92 -2.21
N GLN A 156 -0.28 41.11 -1.61
CA GLN A 156 0.10 39.99 -0.75
C GLN A 156 0.47 38.76 -1.57
N ALA A 157 1.39 37.95 -1.07
CA ALA A 157 1.76 36.68 -1.69
C ALA A 157 0.55 35.74 -1.73
N LEU A 158 0.33 35.10 -2.88
CA LEU A 158 -0.73 34.11 -3.01
C LEU A 158 -0.34 32.82 -2.28
N VAL A 159 -1.32 32.23 -1.61
CA VAL A 159 -1.21 30.97 -0.85
C VAL A 159 -2.44 30.10 -1.10
N GLY A 160 -2.32 28.81 -0.82
CA GLY A 160 -3.38 27.82 -0.96
C GLY A 160 -4.04 27.85 -2.34
N LYS A 161 -5.37 27.71 -2.37
CA LYS A 161 -6.17 27.71 -3.62
C LYS A 161 -5.82 28.85 -4.57
N GLY A 162 -5.64 30.06 -4.03
CA GLY A 162 -5.40 31.27 -4.82
C GLY A 162 -4.09 31.22 -5.59
N LEU A 163 -3.05 30.61 -4.99
CA LEU A 163 -1.77 30.37 -5.65
C LEU A 163 -1.93 29.49 -6.88
N PHE A 164 -2.45 28.27 -6.69
CA PHE A 164 -2.61 27.31 -7.79
C PHE A 164 -3.58 27.80 -8.87
N ALA A 165 -4.64 28.51 -8.47
CA ALA A 165 -5.59 29.10 -9.41
C ALA A 165 -4.96 30.15 -10.34
N ALA A 166 -3.92 30.86 -9.87
CA ALA A 166 -3.20 31.87 -10.64
C ALA A 166 -2.06 31.25 -11.46
N VAL A 167 -1.24 30.39 -10.85
CA VAL A 167 -0.07 29.78 -11.50
C VAL A 167 -0.47 28.85 -12.64
N PHE A 168 -1.55 28.09 -12.46
CA PHE A 168 -2.04 27.13 -13.47
C PHE A 168 -3.24 27.67 -14.26
N ALA A 169 -3.44 28.99 -14.32
CA ALA A 169 -4.49 29.55 -15.16
C ALA A 169 -4.22 29.24 -16.65
N THR A 170 -5.28 29.21 -17.46
CA THR A 170 -5.20 28.91 -18.90
C THR A 170 -4.24 29.83 -19.66
N ASP A 171 -4.13 31.07 -19.24
CA ASP A 171 -3.28 32.13 -19.78
C ASP A 171 -1.99 32.35 -18.97
N ALA A 172 -1.75 31.57 -17.91
CA ALA A 172 -0.54 31.69 -17.10
C ALA A 172 0.68 31.06 -17.78
N GLN A 173 1.86 31.61 -17.46
CA GLN A 173 3.16 31.11 -17.94
C GLN A 173 3.36 29.63 -17.58
N TYR A 174 3.11 29.28 -16.32
CA TYR A 174 3.39 27.96 -15.76
C TYR A 174 2.19 27.00 -15.83
N ARG A 175 1.26 27.22 -16.77
CA ARG A 175 0.13 26.31 -16.96
C ARG A 175 0.62 24.90 -17.28
N LEU A 176 -0.10 23.89 -16.80
CA LEU A 176 0.28 22.49 -17.01
C LEU A 176 -0.65 21.81 -18.02
N GLY A 177 -0.08 21.02 -18.91
CA GLY A 177 -0.80 20.26 -19.93
C GLY A 177 -0.68 20.85 -21.34
N LYS A 178 -1.07 20.07 -22.35
CA LYS A 178 -0.99 20.44 -23.78
C LYS A 178 -2.31 20.96 -24.33
N GLU A 179 -3.43 20.46 -23.81
CA GLU A 179 -4.77 20.75 -24.31
C GLU A 179 -5.64 21.49 -23.29
N PRO A 180 -6.68 22.24 -23.72
CA PRO A 180 -7.56 22.97 -22.82
C PRO A 180 -8.16 22.15 -21.68
N GLY A 181 -8.55 20.90 -21.94
CA GLY A 181 -9.06 20.00 -20.91
C GLY A 181 -8.01 19.61 -19.87
N GLU A 182 -6.74 19.44 -20.29
CA GLU A 182 -5.64 19.17 -19.36
C GLU A 182 -5.32 20.40 -18.52
N TRP A 183 -5.34 21.60 -19.11
CA TRP A 183 -5.12 22.85 -18.38
C TRP A 183 -6.10 23.02 -17.23
N GLU A 184 -7.40 22.80 -17.51
CA GLU A 184 -8.44 22.84 -16.49
C GLU A 184 -8.25 21.74 -15.44
N GLY A 185 -7.90 20.52 -15.88
CA GLY A 185 -7.63 19.38 -15.00
C GLY A 185 -6.51 19.66 -14.00
N TRP A 186 -5.34 20.14 -14.48
CA TRP A 186 -4.20 20.45 -13.62
C TRP A 186 -4.47 21.62 -12.69
N ARG A 187 -5.16 22.65 -13.17
CA ARG A 187 -5.59 23.78 -12.33
C ARG A 187 -6.53 23.31 -11.22
N GLY A 188 -7.53 22.50 -11.57
CA GLY A 188 -8.46 21.89 -10.63
C GLY A 188 -7.76 20.99 -9.62
N LEU A 189 -6.78 20.20 -10.07
CA LEU A 189 -5.96 19.34 -9.22
C LEU A 189 -5.17 20.15 -8.18
N GLY A 190 -4.45 21.19 -8.60
CA GLY A 190 -3.67 22.04 -7.68
C GLY A 190 -4.55 22.82 -6.70
N MET A 191 -5.67 23.38 -7.19
CA MET A 191 -6.66 24.04 -6.32
C MET A 191 -7.26 23.05 -5.32
N GLY A 192 -7.61 21.85 -5.78
CA GLY A 192 -8.14 20.77 -4.96
C GLY A 192 -7.13 20.29 -3.91
N PHE A 193 -5.87 20.08 -4.29
CA PHE A 193 -4.77 19.75 -3.40
C PHE A 193 -4.67 20.77 -2.25
N ALA A 194 -4.61 22.06 -2.57
CA ALA A 194 -4.55 23.09 -1.55
C ALA A 194 -5.81 23.14 -0.68
N GLN A 195 -7.00 23.11 -1.26
CA GLN A 195 -8.25 23.23 -0.49
C GLN A 195 -8.53 22.02 0.38
N ALA A 196 -8.26 20.81 -0.13
CA ALA A 196 -8.58 19.55 0.53
C ALA A 196 -7.50 19.11 1.51
N LEU A 197 -6.25 19.55 1.35
CA LEU A 197 -5.12 19.03 2.15
C LEU A 197 -4.51 20.11 3.04
N SER A 198 -4.39 21.37 2.57
CA SER A 198 -3.84 22.46 3.39
C SER A 198 -4.78 22.93 4.51
N ASN A 199 -6.10 22.71 4.38
CA ASN A 199 -7.10 23.09 5.40
C ASN A 199 -7.48 21.94 6.34
N VAL A 200 -7.31 20.67 5.94
CA VAL A 200 -7.71 19.52 6.75
C VAL A 200 -6.78 19.33 7.95
N ASP A 201 -5.55 19.82 7.85
CA ASP A 201 -4.58 19.80 8.95
C ASP A 201 -4.94 20.76 10.11
N ARG A 202 -5.77 21.80 9.86
CA ARG A 202 -6.31 22.67 10.93
C ARG A 202 -7.47 22.03 11.70
N HIS A 203 -8.06 20.96 11.18
CA HIS A 203 -9.22 20.29 11.78
C HIS A 203 -8.87 18.85 12.17
N ASN A 204 -8.01 18.70 13.19
CA ASN A 204 -7.81 17.49 14.01
C ASN A 204 -8.06 16.16 13.29
N ILE A 205 -7.12 15.74 12.44
CA ILE A 205 -7.02 14.38 11.87
C ILE A 205 -6.62 13.36 12.98
N GLN A 206 -7.00 13.58 14.23
CA GLN A 206 -6.38 12.94 15.39
C GLN A 206 -6.62 11.42 15.49
N LYS A 207 -7.52 10.82 14.69
CA LYS A 207 -7.80 9.37 14.71
C LYS A 207 -8.29 8.84 13.37
N ARG A 208 -7.39 8.72 12.38
CA ARG A 208 -7.69 8.00 11.15
C ARG A 208 -7.02 6.63 11.16
N ASP A 209 -7.82 5.59 11.06
CA ASP A 209 -7.33 4.21 10.92
C ASP A 209 -6.53 4.00 9.61
N ASP A 210 -6.69 4.92 8.64
CA ASP A 210 -6.02 4.93 7.34
C ASP A 210 -4.96 6.04 7.20
N ALA A 211 -4.43 6.58 8.30
CA ALA A 211 -3.52 7.74 8.28
C ALA A 211 -2.30 7.58 7.36
N LYS A 212 -1.64 6.40 7.39
CA LYS A 212 -0.52 6.08 6.50
C LYS A 212 -0.91 6.14 5.02
N ARG A 213 -2.00 5.46 4.65
CA ARG A 213 -2.50 5.44 3.26
C ARG A 213 -2.89 6.83 2.80
N TYR A 214 -3.51 7.62 3.67
CA TYR A 214 -3.85 9.01 3.38
C TYR A 214 -2.58 9.84 3.13
N ALA A 215 -1.57 9.74 3.99
CA ALA A 215 -0.30 10.45 3.86
C ALA A 215 0.41 10.12 2.53
N PHE A 216 0.43 8.85 2.11
CA PHE A 216 1.00 8.49 0.81
C PHE A 216 0.19 9.00 -0.38
N GLY A 217 -1.14 9.08 -0.27
CA GLY A 217 -1.96 9.74 -1.27
C GLY A 217 -1.60 11.22 -1.44
N VAL A 218 -1.34 11.92 -0.32
CA VAL A 218 -0.88 13.31 -0.33
C VAL A 218 0.52 13.44 -0.93
N LEU A 219 1.46 12.57 -0.53
CA LEU A 219 2.82 12.52 -1.07
C LEU A 219 2.85 12.28 -2.57
N GLY A 220 2.13 11.27 -3.05
CA GLY A 220 2.06 10.96 -4.48
C GLY A 220 1.47 12.12 -5.29
N LEU A 221 0.44 12.79 -4.78
CA LEU A 221 -0.15 13.94 -5.46
C LEU A 221 0.77 15.16 -5.45
N GLY A 222 1.46 15.42 -4.34
CA GLY A 222 2.48 16.47 -4.25
C GLY A 222 3.64 16.25 -5.22
N SER A 223 4.16 15.02 -5.24
CA SER A 223 5.20 14.58 -6.19
C SER A 223 4.76 14.75 -7.64
N LEU A 224 3.53 14.35 -7.98
CA LEU A 224 2.98 14.50 -9.32
C LEU A 224 2.95 15.97 -9.77
N ILE A 225 2.52 16.89 -8.91
CA ILE A 225 2.49 18.33 -9.23
C ILE A 225 3.91 18.86 -9.47
N LEU A 226 4.86 18.55 -8.59
CA LEU A 226 6.23 19.06 -8.70
C LEU A 226 6.96 18.50 -9.91
N SER A 227 6.87 17.18 -10.12
CA SER A 227 7.51 16.51 -11.25
C SER A 227 6.94 16.98 -12.59
N GLN A 228 5.61 17.18 -12.69
CA GLN A 228 5.00 17.72 -13.90
C GLN A 228 5.44 19.16 -14.19
N LEU A 229 5.56 19.99 -13.15
CA LEU A 229 6.02 21.37 -13.28
C LEU A 229 7.48 21.43 -13.76
N ARG A 230 8.37 20.61 -13.20
CA ARG A 230 9.76 20.47 -13.68
C ARG A 230 9.81 19.93 -15.10
N HIS A 231 8.99 18.93 -15.42
CA HIS A 231 8.98 18.31 -16.74
C HIS A 231 8.58 19.30 -17.85
N GLN A 232 7.59 20.17 -17.59
CA GLN A 232 7.09 21.10 -18.60
C GLN A 232 7.83 22.45 -18.62
N HIS A 233 8.33 22.90 -17.48
CA HIS A 233 8.83 24.27 -17.31
C HIS A 233 10.23 24.35 -16.70
N GLY A 234 10.95 23.22 -16.54
CA GLY A 234 12.20 23.14 -15.76
C GLY A 234 13.27 24.18 -16.11
N GLU A 235 13.41 24.59 -17.37
CA GLU A 235 14.37 25.63 -17.79
C GLU A 235 13.93 27.06 -17.42
N GLU A 236 12.63 27.28 -17.22
CA GLU A 236 12.02 28.57 -16.89
C GLU A 236 11.77 28.74 -15.38
N LEU A 237 11.86 27.65 -14.60
CA LEU A 237 11.66 27.71 -13.16
C LEU A 237 12.77 28.53 -12.50
N HIS A 238 12.37 29.36 -11.54
CA HIS A 238 13.30 30.08 -10.69
C HIS A 238 13.85 29.17 -9.58
N ASP A 239 14.64 28.16 -9.97
CA ASP A 239 15.44 27.36 -9.04
C ASP A 239 16.64 28.22 -8.59
N LYS A 240 16.62 28.64 -7.33
CA LYS A 240 17.74 29.30 -6.65
C LYS A 240 18.21 28.44 -5.51
#